data_AF-A0A952JMI9-F1
#
_entry.id   AF-A0A952JMI9-F1
#
_cell.length_a   1.000
_cell.length_b   1.000
_cell.length_c   1.000
_cell.angle_alpha   90.00
_cell.angle_beta   90.00
_cell.angle_gamma   90.00
#
_symmetry.space_group_name_H-M   'P 1'
#
loop_
_entity.id
_entity.type
_entity.pdbx_description
1 polymer ?
#
loop_
_entity_poly.entity_id
_entity_poly.type
_entity_poly.pdbx_seq_one_letter_code
_entity_poly.pdbx_strand_id
1 'polypeptide(L)'
;MKLRIILVCFSALVSTHATSQQWSFELWHTGKMILDTGDTLRGLIKYDLQSDIIQLNSNNKLESYTARKILLFEIFDETVRRYRNFYSLPYSHTGQYKTPVFFELLQEGKLTVLTRENLEYRTTSSPYYFYGSYTRLVLINKYYILQENGNIEEFKGKKNDWLEYMPGKAEEVQRFAKKNRLSFDDKYDLSRIIEYYNSLFGKR
;
A
#
# COMPACT_ATOMS: atom_id res chain seq x y z
N MET A 1 -24.23 -15.64 68.62
CA MET A 1 -22.97 -15.88 67.89
C MET A 1 -22.96 -15.02 66.63
N LYS A 2 -21.94 -14.15 66.48
CA LYS A 2 -21.80 -13.21 65.35
C LYS A 2 -21.27 -13.96 64.13
N LEU A 3 -22.02 -14.00 63.03
CA LEU A 3 -21.53 -14.57 61.77
C LEU A 3 -21.04 -13.42 60.87
N ARG A 4 -19.71 -13.28 60.79
CA ARG A 4 -19.02 -12.45 59.80
C ARG A 4 -18.93 -13.26 58.51
N ILE A 5 -19.48 -12.77 57.41
CA ILE A 5 -19.21 -13.31 56.08
C ILE A 5 -18.42 -12.27 55.29
N ILE A 6 -17.30 -12.77 54.78
CA ILE A 6 -16.19 -12.07 54.16
C ILE A 6 -16.61 -11.57 52.77
N LEU A 7 -16.39 -10.28 52.50
CA LEU A 7 -16.60 -9.67 51.19
C LEU A 7 -15.42 -10.09 50.28
N VAL A 8 -15.66 -11.04 49.37
CA VAL A 8 -14.69 -11.42 48.34
C VAL A 8 -14.80 -10.40 47.20
N CYS A 9 -13.85 -9.47 47.12
CA CYS A 9 -13.69 -8.58 45.96
C CYS A 9 -13.22 -9.40 44.75
N PHE A 10 -14.13 -9.66 43.82
CA PHE A 10 -13.83 -10.26 42.52
C PHE A 10 -13.32 -9.16 41.59
N SER A 11 -12.00 -8.96 41.51
CA SER A 11 -11.40 -8.05 40.53
C SER A 11 -11.47 -8.71 39.15
N ALA A 12 -12.47 -8.32 38.35
CA ALA A 12 -12.53 -8.66 36.95
C ALA A 12 -11.35 -8.01 36.21
N LEU A 13 -10.38 -8.84 35.81
CA LEU A 13 -9.36 -8.47 34.83
C LEU A 13 -10.05 -8.20 33.50
N VAL A 14 -10.41 -6.95 33.26
CA VAL A 14 -10.80 -6.49 31.93
C VAL A 14 -9.55 -6.52 31.08
N SER A 15 -9.40 -7.55 30.26
CA SER A 15 -8.38 -7.62 29.23
C SER A 15 -8.64 -6.52 28.21
N THR A 16 -7.98 -5.37 28.36
CA THR A 16 -7.93 -4.37 27.31
C THR A 16 -7.13 -4.97 26.16
N HIS A 17 -7.82 -5.41 25.11
CA HIS A 17 -7.17 -5.78 23.87
C HIS A 17 -6.48 -4.52 23.33
N ALA A 18 -5.15 -4.46 23.47
CA ALA A 18 -4.34 -3.51 22.75
C ALA A 18 -4.45 -3.86 21.27
N THR A 19 -5.27 -3.13 20.52
CA THR A 19 -5.32 -3.25 19.06
C THR A 19 -3.97 -2.82 18.52
N SER A 20 -3.14 -3.79 18.15
CA SER A 20 -1.95 -3.55 17.34
C SER A 20 -2.38 -2.96 16.01
N GLN A 21 -1.61 -2.01 15.49
CA GLN A 21 -1.77 -1.59 14.11
C GLN A 21 -1.56 -2.82 13.22
N GLN A 22 -2.59 -3.20 12.47
CA GLN A 22 -2.54 -4.28 11.51
C GLN A 22 -2.40 -3.67 10.12
N TRP A 23 -1.50 -4.19 9.31
CA TRP A 23 -1.27 -3.71 7.95
C TRP A 23 -1.83 -4.71 6.92
N SER A 24 -2.21 -4.20 5.74
CA SER A 24 -2.83 -5.02 4.70
C SER A 24 -1.93 -6.19 4.27
N PHE A 25 -0.62 -5.98 4.14
CA PHE A 25 0.34 -7.03 3.78
C PHE A 25 0.47 -8.15 4.83
N GLU A 26 0.01 -7.93 6.07
CA GLU A 26 0.01 -8.95 7.12
C GLU A 26 -1.15 -9.94 6.99
N LEU A 27 -2.14 -9.62 6.15
CA LEU A 27 -3.40 -10.34 6.01
C LEU A 27 -3.43 -11.26 4.80
N TRP A 28 -4.32 -12.25 4.90
CA TRP A 28 -4.71 -13.10 3.78
C TRP A 28 -5.87 -12.46 3.03
N HIS A 29 -5.69 -12.29 1.73
CA HIS A 29 -6.68 -11.69 0.85
C HIS A 29 -7.16 -12.69 -0.18
N THR A 30 -8.44 -12.67 -0.53
CA THR A 30 -8.90 -13.46 -1.67
C THR A 30 -8.33 -12.85 -2.94
N GLY A 31 -7.76 -13.68 -3.83
CA GLY A 31 -7.12 -13.17 -5.03
C GLY A 31 -6.76 -14.22 -6.07
N LYS A 32 -6.05 -13.74 -7.09
CA LYS A 32 -5.49 -14.55 -8.18
C LYS A 32 -4.12 -14.04 -8.56
N MET A 33 -3.27 -14.91 -9.08
CA MET A 33 -1.96 -14.58 -9.61
C MET A 33 -1.73 -15.28 -10.95
N ILE A 34 -1.06 -14.61 -11.86
CA ILE A 34 -0.69 -15.12 -13.18
C ILE A 34 0.82 -15.33 -13.16
N LEU A 35 1.26 -16.55 -13.44
CA LEU A 35 2.66 -16.94 -13.46
C LEU A 35 3.37 -16.48 -14.75
N ASP A 36 4.70 -16.48 -14.75
CA ASP A 36 5.55 -16.27 -15.94
C ASP A 36 5.28 -17.29 -17.06
N THR A 37 4.75 -18.46 -16.69
CA THR A 37 4.28 -19.51 -17.60
C THR A 37 2.94 -19.20 -18.27
N GLY A 38 2.18 -18.22 -17.77
CA GLY A 38 0.80 -17.92 -18.17
C GLY A 38 -0.27 -18.63 -17.32
N ASP A 39 0.11 -19.54 -16.44
CA ASP A 39 -0.83 -20.24 -15.55
C ASP A 39 -1.47 -19.27 -14.56
N THR A 40 -2.78 -19.44 -14.32
CA THR A 40 -3.50 -18.65 -13.32
C THR A 40 -3.77 -19.49 -12.07
N LEU A 41 -3.26 -19.04 -10.93
CA LEU A 41 -3.53 -19.64 -9.63
C LEU A 41 -4.50 -18.77 -8.83
N ARG A 42 -5.39 -19.39 -8.07
CA ARG A 42 -6.42 -18.73 -7.26
C ARG A 42 -6.40 -19.26 -5.83
N GLY A 43 -6.65 -18.38 -4.87
CA GLY A 43 -6.68 -18.74 -3.47
C GLY A 43 -6.55 -17.53 -2.56
N LEU A 44 -6.11 -17.78 -1.33
CA LEU A 44 -5.76 -16.73 -0.39
C LEU A 44 -4.31 -16.31 -0.64
N ILE A 45 -4.10 -15.02 -0.82
CA ILE A 45 -2.81 -14.40 -1.12
C ILE A 45 -2.40 -13.56 0.09
N LYS A 46 -1.18 -13.79 0.56
CA LYS A 46 -0.47 -12.88 1.47
C LYS A 46 0.77 -12.38 0.74
N TYR A 47 1.01 -11.07 0.80
CA TYR A 47 2.05 -10.42 0.02
C TYR A 47 3.06 -9.71 0.91
N ASP A 48 4.30 -9.63 0.45
CA ASP A 48 5.35 -8.81 1.05
C ASP A 48 6.09 -8.07 -0.07
N LEU A 49 5.83 -6.76 -0.17
CA LEU A 49 6.48 -5.90 -1.16
C LEU A 49 7.90 -5.49 -0.77
N GLN A 50 8.35 -5.71 0.46
CA GLN A 50 9.73 -5.44 0.85
C GLN A 50 10.66 -6.59 0.45
N SER A 51 10.19 -7.83 0.59
CA SER A 51 10.94 -9.03 0.18
C SER A 51 10.60 -9.53 -1.23
N ASP A 52 9.60 -8.94 -1.89
CA ASP A 52 9.12 -9.34 -3.21
C ASP A 52 8.68 -10.81 -3.28
N ILE A 53 7.93 -11.24 -2.24
CA ILE A 53 7.42 -12.61 -2.06
C ILE A 53 5.88 -12.59 -1.95
N ILE A 54 5.25 -13.57 -2.60
CA ILE A 54 3.83 -13.91 -2.44
C ILE A 54 3.71 -15.30 -1.83
N GLN A 55 2.86 -15.44 -0.82
CA GLN A 55 2.40 -16.72 -0.30
C GLN A 55 0.98 -16.98 -0.80
N LEU A 56 0.77 -18.12 -1.44
CA LEU A 56 -0.53 -18.58 -1.91
C LEU A 56 -0.96 -19.77 -1.05
N ASN A 57 -2.15 -19.68 -0.48
CA ASN A 57 -2.84 -20.81 0.12
C ASN A 57 -4.01 -21.22 -0.80
N SER A 58 -3.88 -22.38 -1.43
CA SER A 58 -4.89 -22.95 -2.32
C SER A 58 -5.03 -24.44 -2.04
N ASN A 59 -6.27 -24.93 -1.85
CA ASN A 59 -6.56 -26.34 -1.57
C ASN A 59 -5.73 -26.92 -0.39
N ASN A 60 -5.59 -26.17 0.71
CA ASN A 60 -4.77 -26.51 1.88
C ASN A 60 -3.27 -26.72 1.58
N LYS A 61 -2.78 -26.25 0.42
CA LYS A 61 -1.37 -26.23 0.06
C LYS A 61 -0.86 -24.80 0.14
N LEU A 62 0.24 -24.61 0.88
CA LEU A 62 0.92 -23.33 1.02
C LEU A 62 2.16 -23.32 0.12
N GLU A 63 2.19 -22.39 -0.83
CA GLU A 63 3.29 -22.20 -1.77
C GLU A 63 3.79 -20.75 -1.74
N SER A 64 5.09 -20.56 -1.94
CA SER A 64 5.72 -19.24 -1.99
C SER A 64 6.31 -18.97 -3.36
N TYR A 65 6.07 -17.79 -3.89
CA TYR A 65 6.54 -17.35 -5.21
C TYR A 65 7.29 -16.03 -5.07
N THR A 66 8.34 -15.86 -5.87
CA THR A 66 9.06 -14.58 -5.99
C THR A 66 8.51 -13.79 -7.18
N ALA A 67 8.80 -12.49 -7.24
CA ALA A 67 8.48 -11.65 -8.39
C ALA A 67 8.99 -12.19 -9.75
N ARG A 68 10.03 -13.04 -9.78
CA ARG A 68 10.50 -13.65 -11.04
C ARG A 68 9.52 -14.62 -11.66
N LYS A 69 8.63 -15.23 -10.85
CA LYS A 69 7.68 -16.26 -11.28
C LYS A 69 6.27 -15.74 -11.51
N ILE A 70 6.02 -14.48 -11.22
CA ILE A 70 4.69 -13.89 -11.24
C ILE A 70 4.71 -12.73 -12.22
N LEU A 71 3.77 -12.68 -13.17
CA LEU A 71 3.57 -11.53 -14.04
C LEU A 71 2.75 -10.46 -13.35
N LEU A 72 1.60 -10.88 -12.79
CA LEU A 72 0.70 -10.01 -12.05
C LEU A 72 -0.05 -10.79 -10.98
N PHE A 73 -0.54 -10.09 -9.98
CA PHE A 73 -1.51 -10.62 -9.03
C PHE A 73 -2.54 -9.55 -8.66
N GLU A 74 -3.73 -10.02 -8.30
CA GLU A 74 -4.87 -9.19 -7.89
C GLU A 74 -5.37 -9.73 -6.57
N ILE A 75 -5.65 -8.82 -5.63
CA ILE A 75 -6.27 -9.14 -4.34
C ILE A 75 -7.50 -8.27 -4.13
N PHE A 76 -8.48 -8.80 -3.40
CA PHE A 76 -9.52 -8.00 -2.76
C PHE A 76 -9.10 -7.67 -1.33
N ASP A 77 -8.79 -6.41 -1.07
CA ASP A 77 -8.39 -5.92 0.24
C ASP A 77 -9.62 -5.54 1.06
N GLU A 78 -9.98 -6.40 2.02
CA GLU A 78 -11.15 -6.22 2.90
C GLU A 78 -11.03 -4.97 3.80
N THR A 79 -9.81 -4.51 4.11
CA THR A 79 -9.60 -3.37 5.00
C THR A 79 -10.09 -2.06 4.37
N VAL A 80 -10.03 -1.98 3.04
CA VAL A 80 -10.44 -0.81 2.25
C VAL A 80 -11.56 -1.12 1.26
N ARG A 81 -12.01 -2.38 1.18
CA ARG A 81 -13.04 -2.92 0.28
C ARG A 81 -12.76 -2.61 -1.19
N ARG A 82 -11.55 -2.87 -1.66
CA ARG A 82 -11.11 -2.57 -3.03
C ARG A 82 -10.27 -3.70 -3.63
N TYR A 83 -10.41 -3.87 -4.94
CA TYR A 83 -9.45 -4.64 -5.71
C TYR A 83 -8.15 -3.85 -5.89
N ARG A 84 -7.02 -4.52 -5.70
CA ARG A 84 -5.68 -3.96 -5.88
C ARG A 84 -4.93 -4.86 -6.86
N ASN A 85 -4.36 -4.25 -7.89
CA ASN A 85 -3.62 -4.93 -8.95
C ASN A 85 -2.14 -4.67 -8.77
N PHE A 86 -1.34 -5.72 -8.92
CA PHE A 86 0.10 -5.66 -8.75
C PHE A 86 0.79 -6.33 -9.93
N TYR A 87 1.91 -5.76 -10.35
CA TYR A 87 2.70 -6.21 -11.49
C TYR A 87 4.13 -6.44 -11.08
N SER A 88 4.74 -7.49 -11.64
CA SER A 88 6.17 -7.70 -11.53
C SER A 88 6.88 -6.96 -12.64
N LEU A 89 7.67 -5.95 -12.29
CA LEU A 89 8.36 -5.08 -13.25
C LEU A 89 9.86 -5.01 -12.95
N PRO A 90 10.73 -4.92 -13.97
CA PRO A 90 12.16 -4.79 -13.79
C PRO A 90 12.52 -3.43 -13.18
N TYR A 91 13.06 -3.42 -11.97
CA TYR A 91 13.50 -2.20 -11.28
C TYR A 91 14.81 -2.42 -10.51
N SER A 92 15.55 -1.34 -10.25
CA SER A 92 16.76 -1.33 -9.43
C SER A 92 16.82 -0.04 -8.63
N HIS A 93 17.08 -0.14 -7.33
CA HIS A 93 17.21 1.05 -6.47
C HIS A 93 18.57 1.75 -6.61
N THR A 94 19.63 1.00 -6.94
CA THR A 94 21.02 1.50 -6.84
C THR A 94 21.95 0.96 -7.93
N GLY A 95 21.48 0.08 -8.82
CA GLY A 95 22.34 -0.65 -9.74
C GLY A 95 21.93 -0.58 -11.21
N GLN A 96 22.86 -1.00 -12.07
CA GLN A 96 22.62 -1.17 -13.51
C GLN A 96 21.70 -2.38 -13.80
N TYR A 97 21.73 -3.39 -12.94
CA TYR A 97 20.93 -4.60 -13.11
C TYR A 97 19.55 -4.44 -12.49
N LYS A 98 18.52 -4.56 -13.34
CA LYS A 98 17.12 -4.55 -12.93
C LYS A 98 16.66 -5.98 -12.66
N THR A 99 16.00 -6.19 -11.51
CA THR A 99 15.32 -7.45 -11.21
C THR A 99 13.82 -7.25 -11.16
N PRO A 100 13.01 -8.27 -11.48
CA PRO A 100 11.57 -8.20 -11.28
C PRO A 100 11.25 -7.96 -9.81
N VAL A 101 10.43 -6.96 -9.53
CA VAL A 101 9.92 -6.61 -8.19
C VAL A 101 8.44 -6.20 -8.32
N PHE A 102 7.67 -6.31 -7.24
CA PHE A 102 6.23 -6.04 -7.28
C PHE A 102 5.90 -4.55 -7.12
N PHE A 103 5.05 -4.04 -8.01
CA PHE A 103 4.44 -2.72 -7.87
C PHE A 103 2.94 -2.86 -7.85
N GLU A 104 2.27 -2.13 -6.96
CA GLU A 104 0.84 -1.91 -7.10
C GLU A 104 0.59 -0.86 -8.17
N LEU A 105 -0.35 -1.11 -9.08
CA LEU A 105 -0.82 -0.13 -10.04
C LEU A 105 -1.80 0.81 -9.36
N LEU A 106 -1.41 2.08 -9.16
CA LEU A 106 -2.27 3.07 -8.54
C LEU A 106 -3.26 3.65 -9.57
N GLN A 107 -2.76 4.02 -10.74
CA GLN A 107 -3.53 4.48 -11.90
C GLN A 107 -2.74 4.30 -13.19
N GLU A 108 -3.46 4.09 -14.28
CA GLU A 108 -2.91 3.96 -15.64
C GLU A 108 -3.52 5.03 -16.56
N GLY A 109 -2.74 5.51 -17.52
CA GLY A 109 -3.17 6.49 -18.52
C GLY A 109 -2.03 7.39 -18.97
N LYS A 110 -2.32 8.67 -19.23
CA LYS A 110 -1.29 9.64 -19.64
C LYS A 110 -0.17 9.78 -18.62
N LEU A 111 -0.52 9.72 -17.34
CA LEU A 111 0.38 9.55 -16.21
C LEU A 111 0.09 8.19 -15.57
N THR A 112 1.02 7.26 -15.70
CA THR A 112 0.93 5.95 -15.05
C THR A 112 1.73 5.96 -13.76
N VAL A 113 1.04 5.71 -12.65
CA VAL A 113 1.61 5.76 -11.30
C VAL A 113 1.53 4.39 -10.66
N LEU A 114 2.68 3.97 -10.14
CA LEU A 114 2.88 2.76 -9.37
C LEU A 114 3.14 3.11 -7.91
N THR A 115 2.86 2.19 -7.00
CA THR A 115 3.15 2.36 -5.57
C THR A 115 3.72 1.09 -4.93
N ARG A 116 4.57 1.29 -3.92
CA ARG A 116 5.06 0.23 -3.03
C ARG A 116 4.90 0.64 -1.58
N GLU A 117 4.42 -0.27 -0.77
CA GLU A 117 4.38 -0.13 0.68
C GLU A 117 5.80 -0.25 1.25
N ASN A 118 6.14 0.59 2.23
CA ASN A 118 7.39 0.52 2.96
C ASN A 118 7.15 0.83 4.45
N LEU A 119 7.85 0.12 5.32
CA LEU A 119 7.83 0.38 6.76
C LEU A 119 8.96 1.34 7.14
N GLU A 120 8.63 2.40 7.86
CA GLU A 120 9.58 3.39 8.33
C GLU A 120 9.35 3.75 9.80
N TYR A 121 10.44 3.93 10.55
CA TYR A 121 10.38 4.46 11.90
C TYR A 121 10.27 5.99 11.84
N ARG A 122 9.20 6.54 12.42
CA ARG A 122 9.02 7.99 12.58
C ARG A 122 9.15 8.36 14.05
N THR A 123 10.07 9.26 14.33
CA THR A 123 10.27 9.85 15.66
C THR A 123 9.52 11.17 15.74
N THR A 124 8.65 11.31 16.74
CA THR A 124 7.92 12.56 17.01
C THR A 124 8.32 13.08 18.38
N SER A 125 8.86 14.30 18.40
CA SER A 125 9.09 15.05 19.63
C SER A 125 7.76 15.63 20.12
N SER A 126 7.37 15.29 21.34
CA SER A 126 6.19 15.87 21.98
C SER A 126 6.62 16.69 23.19
N PRO A 127 6.30 18.00 23.23
CA PRO A 127 6.54 18.83 24.41
C PRO A 127 5.74 18.39 25.65
N TYR A 128 4.71 17.54 25.47
CA TYR A 128 3.78 17.12 26.52
C TYR A 128 4.15 15.79 27.20
N TYR A 129 5.12 15.03 26.68
CA TYR A 129 5.60 13.81 27.35
C TYR A 129 6.87 14.13 28.15
N PHE A 130 6.84 13.82 29.44
CA PHE A 130 7.94 14.04 30.40
C PHE A 130 9.23 13.27 30.04
N TYR A 131 9.10 12.22 29.20
CA TYR A 131 10.19 11.52 28.54
C TYR A 131 10.11 11.83 27.04
N GLY A 132 11.15 12.51 26.54
CA GLY A 132 11.24 13.01 25.17
C GLY A 132 10.99 11.96 24.09
N SER A 133 10.62 12.46 22.92
CA SER A 133 10.49 11.77 21.63
C SER A 133 10.10 10.28 21.64
N TYR A 134 8.92 9.95 21.10
CA TYR A 134 8.57 8.56 20.84
C TYR A 134 8.82 8.21 19.37
N THR A 135 9.30 6.98 19.13
CA THR A 135 9.48 6.41 17.79
C THR A 135 8.39 5.38 17.56
N ARG A 136 7.71 5.46 16.41
CA ARG A 136 6.72 4.47 15.99
C ARG A 136 7.01 3.97 14.58
N LEU A 137 6.74 2.70 14.33
CA LEU A 137 6.78 2.12 12.99
C LEU A 137 5.49 2.53 12.25
N VAL A 138 5.63 3.06 11.05
CA VAL A 138 4.51 3.47 10.20
C VAL A 138 4.64 2.85 8.81
N LEU A 139 3.49 2.53 8.22
CA LEU A 139 3.40 2.17 6.81
C LEU A 139 3.35 3.45 5.98
N ILE A 140 4.25 3.55 5.01
CA ILE A 140 4.28 4.63 4.03
C ILE A 140 4.11 4.06 2.62
N ASN A 141 3.64 4.89 1.69
CA ASN A 141 3.60 4.55 0.26
C ASN A 141 4.70 5.31 -0.46
N LYS A 142 5.57 4.58 -1.16
CA LYS A 142 6.52 5.13 -2.13
C LYS A 142 5.90 5.08 -3.50
N TYR A 143 5.93 6.19 -4.22
CA TYR A 143 5.32 6.31 -5.55
C TYR A 143 6.38 6.28 -6.63
N TYR A 144 6.00 5.77 -7.80
CA TYR A 144 6.88 5.67 -8.96
C TYR A 144 6.10 6.01 -10.22
N ILE A 145 6.77 6.66 -11.17
CA ILE A 145 6.22 7.04 -12.46
C ILE A 145 6.72 6.04 -13.50
N LEU A 146 5.79 5.36 -14.17
CA LEU A 146 6.09 4.51 -15.32
C LEU A 146 5.98 5.34 -16.59
N GLN A 147 7.11 5.57 -17.24
CA GLN A 147 7.21 6.29 -18.50
C GLN A 147 6.84 5.40 -19.69
N GLU A 148 6.45 6.01 -20.82
CA GLU A 148 6.08 5.31 -22.06
C GLU A 148 7.21 4.42 -22.61
N ASN A 149 8.48 4.73 -22.30
CA ASN A 149 9.66 3.94 -22.67
C ASN A 149 9.92 2.72 -21.74
N GLY A 150 9.06 2.48 -20.75
CA GLY A 150 9.21 1.41 -19.75
C GLY A 150 10.15 1.75 -18.59
N ASN A 151 10.70 2.96 -18.52
CA ASN A 151 11.48 3.40 -17.37
C ASN A 151 10.57 3.71 -16.18
N ILE A 152 11.01 3.27 -15.00
CA ILE A 152 10.33 3.50 -13.74
C ILE A 152 11.21 4.44 -12.92
N GLU A 153 10.65 5.58 -12.55
CA GLU A 153 11.32 6.61 -11.76
C GLU A 153 10.63 6.79 -10.41
N GLU A 154 11.39 6.75 -9.31
CA GLU A 154 10.83 7.02 -7.98
C GLU A 154 10.45 8.49 -7.84
N PHE A 155 9.20 8.76 -7.47
CA PHE A 155 8.74 10.09 -7.13
C PHE A 155 9.24 10.45 -5.72
N LYS A 156 10.24 11.33 -5.66
CA LYS A 156 10.86 11.83 -4.43
C LYS A 156 10.34 13.21 -3.99
N GLY A 157 9.38 13.76 -4.74
CA GLY A 157 8.80 15.06 -4.50
C GLY A 157 7.83 15.11 -3.32
N LYS A 158 7.36 16.31 -3.02
CA LYS A 158 6.28 16.62 -2.08
C LYS A 158 4.93 16.68 -2.80
N LYS A 159 3.86 16.91 -2.04
CA LYS A 159 2.48 17.07 -2.55
C LYS A 159 2.35 17.93 -3.79
N ASN A 160 3.00 19.09 -3.80
CA ASN A 160 2.84 20.06 -4.87
C ASN A 160 3.59 19.64 -6.14
N ASP A 161 4.63 18.82 -6.00
CA ASP A 161 5.50 18.38 -7.09
C ASP A 161 4.77 17.38 -8.02
N TRP A 162 3.66 16.78 -7.57
CA TRP A 162 2.77 16.00 -8.43
C TRP A 162 2.26 16.79 -9.63
N LEU A 163 2.06 18.11 -9.47
CA LEU A 163 1.56 18.95 -10.54
C LEU A 163 2.57 19.13 -11.67
N GLU A 164 3.87 18.93 -11.41
CA GLU A 164 4.93 18.97 -12.43
C GLU A 164 4.80 17.80 -13.41
N TYR A 165 4.26 16.67 -12.95
CA TYR A 165 3.94 15.49 -13.78
C TYR A 165 2.61 15.62 -14.54
N MET A 166 1.93 16.76 -14.42
CA MET A 166 0.63 17.03 -15.04
C MET A 166 0.66 18.24 -15.99
N PRO A 167 1.60 18.27 -16.96
CA PRO A 167 1.81 19.44 -17.81
C PRO A 167 0.54 19.81 -18.59
N GLY A 168 0.26 21.12 -18.66
CA GLY A 168 -0.90 21.67 -19.37
C GLY A 168 -2.25 21.52 -18.67
N LYS A 169 -2.36 20.64 -17.65
CA LYS A 169 -3.61 20.39 -16.91
C LYS A 169 -3.52 20.59 -15.40
N ALA A 170 -2.35 20.96 -14.87
CA ALA A 170 -2.09 21.17 -13.45
C ALA A 170 -3.16 22.04 -12.74
N GLU A 171 -3.53 23.20 -13.30
CA GLU A 171 -4.54 24.07 -12.69
C GLU A 171 -5.93 23.43 -12.63
N GLU A 172 -6.31 22.70 -13.68
CA GLU A 172 -7.59 22.00 -13.77
C GLU A 172 -7.67 20.89 -12.72
N VAL A 173 -6.58 20.11 -12.58
CA VAL A 173 -6.44 19.08 -11.57
C VAL A 173 -6.46 19.66 -10.15
N GLN A 174 -5.75 20.77 -9.92
CA GLN A 174 -5.74 21.42 -8.61
C GLN A 174 -7.12 21.94 -8.21
N ARG A 175 -7.88 22.51 -9.16
CA ARG A 175 -9.28 22.91 -8.93
C ARG A 175 -10.16 21.70 -8.60
N PHE A 176 -10.00 20.59 -9.32
CA PHE A 176 -10.73 19.35 -9.04
C PHE A 176 -10.43 18.80 -7.65
N ALA A 177 -9.14 18.71 -7.27
CA ALA A 177 -8.71 18.24 -5.96
C ALA A 177 -9.31 19.12 -4.84
N LYS A 178 -9.22 20.46 -4.99
CA LYS A 178 -9.78 21.40 -4.02
C LYS A 178 -11.30 21.29 -3.91
N LYS A 179 -12.02 21.21 -5.03
CA LYS A 179 -13.49 21.08 -5.07
C LYS A 179 -13.97 19.82 -4.36
N ASN A 180 -13.25 18.71 -4.55
CA ASN A 180 -13.59 17.40 -3.98
C ASN A 180 -12.91 17.12 -2.63
N ARG A 181 -12.17 18.10 -2.08
CA ARG A 181 -11.42 17.98 -0.81
C ARG A 181 -10.44 16.78 -0.80
N LEU A 182 -9.79 16.54 -1.93
CA LEU A 182 -8.83 15.45 -2.10
C LEU A 182 -7.43 15.88 -1.65
N SER A 183 -6.72 14.97 -0.98
CA SER A 183 -5.34 15.15 -0.58
C SER A 183 -4.36 14.45 -1.53
N PHE A 184 -3.28 15.14 -1.91
CA PHE A 184 -2.17 14.52 -2.64
C PHE A 184 -1.30 13.59 -1.78
N ASP A 185 -1.47 13.60 -0.45
CA ASP A 185 -0.79 12.67 0.46
C ASP A 185 -1.52 11.36 0.66
N ASP A 186 -2.85 11.39 0.53
CA ASP A 186 -3.65 10.19 0.74
C ASP A 186 -3.63 9.36 -0.54
N LYS A 187 -3.28 8.08 -0.41
CA LYS A 187 -3.11 7.18 -1.55
C LYS A 187 -4.36 7.10 -2.42
N TYR A 188 -5.54 7.01 -1.82
CA TYR A 188 -6.79 6.82 -2.57
C TYR A 188 -7.32 8.13 -3.14
N ASP A 189 -7.11 9.25 -2.46
CA ASP A 189 -7.35 10.58 -3.02
C ASP A 189 -6.42 10.86 -4.19
N LEU A 190 -5.12 10.59 -4.04
CA LEU A 190 -4.12 10.73 -5.09
C LEU A 190 -4.49 9.88 -6.30
N SER A 191 -4.92 8.63 -6.10
CA SER A 191 -5.45 7.78 -7.16
C SER A 191 -6.61 8.45 -7.91
N ARG A 192 -7.58 9.06 -7.21
CA ARG A 192 -8.69 9.80 -7.84
C ARG A 192 -8.23 11.06 -8.59
N ILE A 193 -7.22 11.75 -8.06
CA ILE A 193 -6.63 12.93 -8.70
C ILE A 193 -5.96 12.54 -10.01
N ILE A 194 -5.15 11.48 -10.01
CA ILE A 194 -4.45 10.98 -11.20
C ILE A 194 -5.45 10.42 -12.22
N GLU A 195 -6.48 9.70 -11.77
CA GLU A 195 -7.57 9.22 -12.63
C GLU A 195 -8.25 10.38 -13.36
N TYR A 196 -8.57 11.46 -12.63
CA TYR A 196 -9.14 12.67 -13.24
C TYR A 196 -8.17 13.29 -14.25
N TYR A 197 -6.90 13.45 -13.92
CA TYR A 197 -5.89 13.94 -14.88
C TYR A 197 -5.86 13.08 -16.15
N ASN A 198 -5.80 11.75 -16.01
CA ASN A 198 -5.75 10.81 -17.13
C ASN A 198 -7.01 10.89 -18.00
N SER A 199 -8.18 11.15 -17.41
CA SER A 199 -9.43 11.30 -18.14
C SER A 199 -9.44 12.50 -19.11
N LEU A 200 -8.58 13.51 -18.89
CA LEU A 200 -8.48 14.71 -19.74
C LEU A 200 -7.81 14.46 -21.10
N PHE A 201 -7.22 13.28 -21.31
CA PHE A 201 -6.50 12.93 -22.55
C PHE A 201 -7.21 11.87 -23.41
N GLY A 202 -8.43 11.45 -23.01
CA GLY A 202 -9.21 10.41 -23.66
C GLY A 202 -8.70 8.99 -23.36
N LYS A 203 -9.60 8.01 -23.31
CA LYS A 203 -9.24 6.59 -23.26
C LYS A 203 -8.65 6.21 -24.62
N ARG A 204 -7.35 5.96 -24.70
CA ARG A 204 -6.77 5.19 -25.80
C ARG A 204 -7.02 3.72 -25.57
#